data_AF-A0A524CC43-F1
#
_entry.id   AF-A0A524CC43-F1
#
_cell.length_a   1.000
_cell.length_b   1.000
_cell.length_c   1.000
_cell.angle_alpha   90.00
_cell.angle_beta   90.00
_cell.angle_gamma   90.00
#
_symmetry.space_group_name_H-M   'P 1'
#
loop_
_entity.id
_entity.type
_entity.pdbx_description
1 polymer ?
#
loop_
_entity_poly.entity_id
_entity_poly.type
_entity_poly.pdbx_seq_one_letter_code
_entity_poly.pdbx_strand_id
1 'polypeptide(L)'
;MNTKSDSDVNELIEKFLNEIDEKLPSWLKIDPKEYEEVLNELREHIQDKAEAISETGKTYKEAIRLAVIDMGSPSKIANEYKKRGTPKYYITEELWPTYLTTIKYVFSIIAIVISTLTIIGAIVDALAGGEWLNTLLSGFGGIFMWLLLGFTGVSVLFIWFSMEGYFPDDLKAAMKSKEELEKERKRKERAVAKYEAGMEKKTPLVKKMPKGYKKPGELIAGGIFGLIFSILFVWQPFVAINAMINPNFLNILKIFGAFWILNSFLELVQGIVVNWNHMGHKVFMPFRAVLELITVPFWIWLLVNPQIFPIFWLSSPAGPWVVSQIPVGLYWVYYLVGTIIILAIVGTSIYAIIKAAKLKEQDLYQ
;
A
#
# COMPACT_ATOMS: atom_id res chain seq x y z
N MET A 1 -4.76 54.25 -39.16
CA MET A 1 -5.85 54.41 -38.18
C MET A 1 -6.49 53.04 -38.00
N ASN A 2 -6.00 52.19 -37.07
CA ASN A 2 -6.60 50.85 -36.85
C ASN A 2 -6.39 50.24 -35.45
N THR A 3 -5.67 50.91 -34.55
CA THR A 3 -5.25 50.33 -33.26
C THR A 3 -6.39 50.04 -32.29
N LYS A 4 -7.52 50.75 -32.40
CA LYS A 4 -8.68 50.58 -31.51
C LYS A 4 -9.58 49.40 -31.94
N SER A 5 -9.65 49.11 -33.24
CA SER A 5 -10.40 47.97 -33.79
C SER A 5 -9.69 46.65 -33.47
N ASP A 6 -8.37 46.62 -33.62
CA ASP A 6 -7.57 45.42 -33.35
C ASP A 6 -7.52 45.10 -31.85
N SER A 7 -7.55 46.13 -30.98
CA SER A 7 -7.67 45.97 -29.53
C SER A 7 -8.99 45.31 -29.11
N ASP A 8 -10.12 45.77 -29.64
CA ASP A 8 -11.45 45.22 -29.33
C ASP A 8 -11.60 43.76 -29.78
N VAL A 9 -10.93 43.39 -30.88
CA VAL A 9 -10.96 42.02 -31.43
C VAL A 9 -10.14 41.08 -30.57
N ASN A 10 -8.93 41.48 -30.17
CA ASN A 10 -8.11 40.68 -29.27
C ASN A 10 -8.79 40.50 -27.91
N GLU A 11 -9.47 41.51 -27.39
CA GLU A 11 -10.23 41.39 -26.14
C GLU A 11 -11.34 40.33 -26.22
N LEU A 12 -12.02 40.20 -27.36
CA LEU A 12 -13.04 39.17 -27.57
C LEU A 12 -12.45 37.75 -27.57
N ILE A 13 -11.30 37.57 -28.25
CA ILE A 13 -10.61 36.28 -28.29
C ILE A 13 -10.11 35.90 -26.89
N GLU A 14 -9.44 36.83 -26.20
CA GLU A 14 -8.91 36.58 -24.85
C GLU A 14 -10.03 36.28 -23.85
N LYS A 15 -11.16 36.99 -23.93
CA LYS A 15 -12.31 36.70 -23.07
C LYS A 15 -12.83 35.28 -23.29
N PHE A 16 -12.94 34.85 -24.55
CA PHE A 16 -13.39 33.50 -24.87
C PHE A 16 -12.40 32.42 -24.43
N LEU A 17 -11.10 32.63 -24.65
CA LEU A 17 -10.04 31.72 -24.20
C LEU A 17 -10.00 31.63 -22.66
N ASN A 18 -10.19 32.73 -21.93
CA ASN A 18 -10.29 32.71 -20.47
C ASN A 18 -11.50 31.90 -19.98
N GLU A 19 -12.66 32.02 -20.64
CA GLU A 19 -13.83 31.20 -20.30
C GLU A 19 -13.61 29.70 -20.58
N ILE A 20 -12.75 29.36 -21.55
CA ILE A 20 -12.31 27.98 -21.81
C ILE A 20 -11.32 27.55 -20.73
N ASP A 21 -10.30 28.34 -20.44
CA ASP A 21 -9.27 28.06 -19.43
C ASP A 21 -9.90 27.70 -18.08
N GLU A 22 -10.87 28.50 -17.59
CA GLU A 22 -11.55 28.23 -16.32
C GLU A 22 -12.20 26.84 -16.26
N LYS A 23 -12.54 26.25 -17.41
CA LYS A 23 -13.24 24.97 -17.52
C LYS A 23 -12.35 23.81 -17.97
N LEU A 24 -11.12 24.10 -18.42
CA LEU A 24 -10.15 23.09 -18.83
C LEU A 24 -9.81 22.16 -17.66
N PRO A 25 -9.53 20.88 -17.96
CA PRO A 25 -9.28 19.92 -16.93
C PRO A 25 -7.99 20.21 -16.16
N SER A 26 -8.01 19.88 -14.86
CA SER A 26 -6.90 20.18 -13.95
C SER A 26 -5.57 19.54 -14.37
N TRP A 27 -5.60 18.38 -15.04
CA TRP A 27 -4.39 17.69 -15.50
C TRP A 27 -3.65 18.47 -16.59
N LEU A 28 -4.36 19.18 -17.47
CA LEU A 28 -3.76 19.92 -18.58
C LEU A 28 -2.91 21.09 -18.05
N LYS A 29 -3.34 21.69 -16.93
CA LYS A 29 -2.63 22.80 -16.26
C LYS A 29 -1.37 22.36 -15.51
N ILE A 30 -1.11 21.05 -15.40
CA ILE A 30 0.08 20.50 -14.73
C ILE A 30 1.33 20.72 -15.60
N ASP A 31 1.21 20.58 -16.92
CA ASP A 31 2.27 20.87 -17.88
C ASP A 31 2.03 22.24 -18.52
N PRO A 32 2.79 23.29 -18.15
CA PRO A 32 2.61 24.63 -18.69
C PRO A 32 2.76 24.69 -20.21
N LYS A 33 3.57 23.81 -20.82
CA LYS A 33 3.82 23.83 -22.25
C LYS A 33 2.65 23.24 -23.04
N GLU A 34 2.14 22.07 -22.63
CA GLU A 34 0.96 21.46 -23.27
C GLU A 34 -0.26 22.38 -23.08
N TYR A 35 -0.41 22.99 -21.91
CA TYR A 35 -1.43 23.99 -21.63
C TYR A 35 -1.34 25.21 -22.57
N GLU A 36 -0.16 25.81 -22.70
CA GLU A 36 0.05 26.97 -23.59
C GLU A 36 -0.15 26.60 -25.06
N GLU A 37 0.32 25.42 -25.49
CA GLU A 37 0.11 24.91 -26.85
C GLU A 37 -1.37 24.77 -27.18
N VAL A 38 -2.17 24.20 -26.28
CA VAL A 38 -3.63 24.06 -26.46
C VAL A 38 -4.32 25.41 -26.58
N LEU A 39 -3.98 26.38 -25.73
CA LEU A 39 -4.57 27.72 -25.81
C LEU A 39 -4.17 28.46 -27.09
N ASN A 40 -2.92 28.29 -27.53
CA ASN A 40 -2.43 28.87 -28.78
C ASN A 40 -3.10 28.23 -30.00
N GLU A 41 -3.26 26.91 -30.03
CA GLU A 41 -3.95 26.19 -31.10
C GLU A 41 -5.42 26.64 -31.20
N LEU A 42 -6.11 26.80 -30.07
CA LEU A 42 -7.47 27.33 -30.04
C LEU A 42 -7.53 28.76 -30.56
N ARG A 43 -6.54 29.59 -30.23
CA ARG A 43 -6.43 30.97 -30.73
C ARG A 43 -6.23 31.01 -32.24
N GLU A 44 -5.28 30.23 -32.75
CA GLU A 44 -5.01 30.11 -34.19
C GLU A 44 -6.26 29.64 -34.92
N HIS A 45 -6.96 28.63 -34.41
CA HIS A 45 -8.19 28.12 -35.03
C HIS A 45 -9.32 29.16 -35.07
N ILE A 46 -9.44 30.03 -34.05
CA ILE A 46 -10.39 31.17 -34.07
C ILE A 46 -10.01 32.15 -35.19
N GLN A 47 -8.72 32.48 -35.29
CA GLN A 47 -8.20 33.43 -36.26
C GLN A 47 -8.37 32.92 -37.69
N ASP A 48 -8.02 31.66 -37.96
CA ASP A 48 -8.18 31.01 -39.27
C ASP A 48 -9.65 31.00 -39.71
N LYS A 49 -10.57 30.64 -38.80
CA LYS A 49 -12.02 30.69 -39.08
C LYS A 49 -12.50 32.11 -39.36
N ALA A 50 -12.02 33.08 -38.60
CA ALA A 50 -12.41 34.46 -38.80
C ALA A 50 -11.86 35.04 -40.11
N GLU A 51 -10.64 34.67 -40.50
CA GLU A 51 -10.05 35.06 -41.78
C GLU A 51 -10.89 34.52 -42.94
N ALA A 52 -11.22 33.23 -42.93
CA ALA A 52 -12.09 32.60 -43.93
C ALA A 52 -13.50 33.26 -44.00
N ILE A 53 -14.06 33.67 -42.86
CA ILE A 53 -15.36 34.37 -42.83
C ILE A 53 -15.21 35.82 -43.34
N SER A 54 -14.08 36.48 -43.09
CA SER A 54 -13.85 37.86 -43.52
C SER A 54 -13.73 37.98 -45.05
N GLU A 55 -13.22 36.95 -45.73
CA GLU A 55 -13.16 36.85 -47.19
C GLU A 55 -14.55 36.90 -47.86
N THR A 56 -15.62 36.59 -47.11
CA THR A 56 -17.01 36.70 -47.58
C THR A 56 -17.57 38.14 -47.55
N GLY A 57 -16.74 39.13 -47.24
CA GLY A 57 -17.10 40.55 -47.24
C GLY A 57 -17.61 41.09 -45.91
N LYS A 58 -17.49 40.32 -44.82
CA LYS A 58 -17.83 40.77 -43.45
C LYS A 58 -16.66 41.51 -42.81
N THR A 59 -16.95 42.41 -41.88
CA THR A 59 -15.88 43.06 -41.10
C THR A 59 -15.16 42.02 -40.22
N TYR A 60 -13.86 42.18 -40.02
CA TYR A 60 -13.08 41.22 -39.22
C TYR A 60 -13.62 41.03 -37.80
N LYS A 61 -14.15 42.11 -37.19
CA LYS A 61 -14.81 42.07 -35.87
C LYS A 61 -16.08 41.21 -35.87
N GLU A 62 -16.88 41.27 -36.93
CA GLU A 62 -18.05 40.40 -37.09
C GLU A 62 -17.65 38.96 -37.40
N ALA A 63 -16.58 38.77 -38.17
CA ALA A 63 -16.04 37.47 -38.50
C ALA A 63 -15.54 36.71 -37.25
N ILE A 64 -14.86 37.39 -36.32
CA ILE A 64 -14.43 36.81 -35.04
C ILE A 64 -15.63 36.41 -34.16
N ARG A 65 -16.66 37.25 -34.07
CA ARG A 65 -17.89 36.88 -33.33
C ARG A 65 -18.54 35.64 -33.91
N LEU A 66 -18.60 35.53 -35.24
CA LEU A 66 -19.14 34.36 -35.91
C LEU A 66 -18.26 33.13 -35.72
N ALA A 67 -16.94 33.28 -35.77
CA ALA A 67 -15.99 32.19 -35.51
C ALA A 67 -16.12 31.63 -34.09
N VAL A 68 -16.25 32.49 -33.08
CA VAL A 68 -16.49 32.09 -31.68
C VAL A 68 -17.83 31.36 -31.52
N ILE A 69 -18.90 31.84 -32.18
CA ILE A 69 -20.21 31.17 -32.17
C ILE A 69 -20.11 29.79 -32.83
N ASP A 70 -19.40 29.70 -33.96
CA ASP A 70 -19.23 28.47 -34.72
C ASP A 70 -18.37 27.42 -33.99
N MET A 71 -17.36 27.85 -33.23
CA MET A 71 -16.60 26.98 -32.33
C MET A 71 -17.46 26.34 -31.22
N GLY A 72 -18.58 26.99 -30.87
CA GLY A 72 -19.51 26.51 -29.85
C GLY A 72 -19.17 26.98 -28.43
N SER A 73 -19.92 26.48 -27.45
CA SER A 73 -19.78 26.94 -26.06
C SER A 73 -18.43 26.53 -25.46
N PRO A 74 -17.79 27.38 -24.63
CA PRO A 74 -16.54 27.06 -23.92
C PRO A 74 -16.58 25.73 -23.16
N SER A 75 -17.71 25.42 -22.52
CA SER A 75 -17.91 24.17 -21.77
C SER A 75 -17.84 22.93 -22.67
N LYS A 76 -18.28 23.02 -23.93
CA LYS A 76 -18.25 21.91 -24.88
C LYS A 76 -16.83 21.62 -25.34
N ILE A 77 -16.07 22.68 -25.65
CA ILE A 77 -14.64 22.59 -26.02
C ILE A 77 -13.85 21.97 -24.86
N ALA A 78 -14.00 22.50 -23.65
CA ALA A 78 -13.30 21.98 -22.47
C ALA A 78 -13.67 20.51 -22.16
N ASN A 79 -14.93 20.11 -22.38
CA ASN A 79 -15.37 18.73 -22.17
C ASN A 79 -14.74 17.72 -23.14
N GLU A 80 -14.32 18.13 -24.34
CA GLU A 80 -13.62 17.21 -25.25
C GLU A 80 -12.28 16.75 -24.65
N TYR A 81 -11.59 17.62 -23.91
CA TYR A 81 -10.35 17.26 -23.20
C TYR A 81 -10.59 16.31 -22.01
N LYS A 82 -11.83 16.23 -21.48
CA LYS A 82 -12.19 15.30 -20.40
C LYS A 82 -12.49 13.88 -20.89
N LYS A 83 -12.65 13.67 -22.21
CA LYS A 83 -13.05 12.38 -22.82
C LYS A 83 -11.89 11.48 -23.25
N ARG A 84 -10.65 11.75 -22.81
CA ARG A 84 -9.47 10.97 -23.25
C ARG A 84 -9.53 9.47 -22.91
N GLY A 85 -10.25 9.07 -21.84
CA GLY A 85 -10.22 7.69 -21.31
C GLY A 85 -11.35 6.80 -21.83
N THR A 86 -11.11 5.49 -21.87
CA THR A 86 -12.14 4.51 -22.25
C THR A 86 -13.05 4.17 -21.06
N PRO A 87 -14.38 4.33 -21.19
CA PRO A 87 -15.29 4.06 -20.10
C PRO A 87 -15.45 2.55 -19.90
N LYS A 88 -14.99 2.04 -18.76
CA LYS A 88 -15.16 0.63 -18.37
C LYS A 88 -16.25 0.42 -17.32
N TYR A 89 -16.45 1.40 -16.43
CA TYR A 89 -17.58 1.58 -15.50
C TYR A 89 -17.62 3.05 -15.03
N TYR A 90 -17.39 3.30 -13.73
CA TYR A 90 -17.16 4.62 -13.13
C TYR A 90 -15.68 5.04 -13.07
N ILE A 91 -14.77 4.09 -13.32
CA ILE A 91 -13.32 4.32 -13.43
C ILE A 91 -12.91 3.84 -14.83
N THR A 92 -12.11 4.64 -15.53
CA THR A 92 -11.60 4.33 -16.87
C THR A 92 -10.69 3.11 -16.87
N GLU A 93 -10.60 2.41 -18.00
CA GLU A 93 -9.78 1.20 -18.13
C GLU A 93 -8.31 1.47 -17.83
N GLU A 94 -7.82 2.65 -18.20
CA GLU A 94 -6.43 3.06 -18.04
C GLU A 94 -6.08 3.35 -16.58
N LEU A 95 -7.02 3.90 -15.80
CA LEU A 95 -6.84 4.17 -14.37
C LEU A 95 -7.00 2.91 -13.50
N TRP A 96 -7.69 1.88 -13.98
CA TRP A 96 -8.03 0.69 -13.21
C TRP A 96 -6.82 -0.04 -12.57
N PRO A 97 -5.70 -0.30 -13.28
CA PRO A 97 -4.52 -0.92 -12.67
C PRO A 97 -3.91 -0.05 -11.56
N THR A 98 -3.91 1.27 -11.76
CA THR A 98 -3.39 2.25 -10.79
C THR A 98 -4.27 2.28 -9.55
N TYR A 99 -5.59 2.28 -9.73
CA TYR A 99 -6.57 2.19 -8.64
C TYR A 99 -6.35 0.97 -7.74
N LEU A 100 -6.27 -0.22 -8.34
CA LEU A 100 -6.03 -1.47 -7.59
C LEU A 100 -4.69 -1.42 -6.84
N THR A 101 -3.67 -0.86 -7.46
CA THR A 101 -2.35 -0.67 -6.85
C THR A 101 -2.42 0.28 -5.65
N THR A 102 -3.12 1.41 -5.78
CA THR A 102 -3.33 2.38 -4.70
C THR A 102 -4.10 1.76 -3.53
N ILE A 103 -5.21 1.06 -3.79
CA ILE A 103 -5.96 0.34 -2.75
C ILE A 103 -5.08 -0.64 -2.01
N LYS A 104 -4.28 -1.44 -2.74
CA LYS A 104 -3.36 -2.39 -2.12
C LYS A 104 -2.39 -1.71 -1.16
N TYR A 105 -1.83 -0.57 -1.53
CA TYR A 105 -0.91 0.19 -0.66
C TYR A 105 -1.63 0.80 0.55
N VAL A 106 -2.75 1.46 0.34
CA VAL A 106 -3.56 2.06 1.42
C VAL A 106 -4.00 0.98 2.43
N PHE A 107 -4.50 -0.15 1.95
CA PHE A 107 -4.88 -1.28 2.80
C PHE A 107 -3.70 -1.85 3.58
N SER A 108 -2.53 -1.98 2.92
CA SER A 108 -1.33 -2.46 3.59
C SER A 108 -0.89 -1.51 4.70
N ILE A 109 -0.91 -0.20 4.47
CA ILE A 109 -0.55 0.81 5.48
C ILE A 109 -1.53 0.78 6.65
N ILE A 110 -2.84 0.79 6.38
CA ILE A 110 -3.89 0.72 7.41
C ILE A 110 -3.74 -0.56 8.24
N ALA A 111 -3.58 -1.71 7.57
CA ALA A 111 -3.43 -2.99 8.26
C ALA A 111 -2.20 -2.97 9.19
N ILE A 112 -1.06 -2.47 8.73
CA ILE A 112 0.17 -2.39 9.54
C ILE A 112 -0.04 -1.45 10.74
N VAL A 113 -0.51 -0.22 10.50
CA VAL A 113 -0.65 0.80 11.56
C VAL A 113 -1.65 0.35 12.62
N ILE A 114 -2.86 -0.07 12.21
CA ILE A 114 -3.91 -0.46 13.14
C ILE A 114 -3.55 -1.75 13.87
N SER A 115 -2.95 -2.73 13.19
CA SER A 115 -2.48 -3.96 13.87
C SER A 115 -1.43 -3.61 14.92
N THR A 116 -0.44 -2.78 14.59
CA THR A 116 0.61 -2.36 15.53
C THR A 116 0.03 -1.71 16.78
N LEU A 117 -0.89 -0.75 16.61
CA LEU A 117 -1.55 -0.07 17.72
C LEU A 117 -2.38 -1.03 18.57
N THR A 118 -3.12 -1.93 17.92
CA THR A 118 -3.96 -2.94 18.60
C THR A 118 -3.11 -3.86 19.46
N ILE A 119 -1.97 -4.30 18.93
CA ILE A 119 -1.05 -5.18 19.64
C ILE A 119 -0.47 -4.48 20.86
N ILE A 120 -0.02 -3.23 20.71
CA ILE A 120 0.49 -2.44 21.83
C ILE A 120 -0.60 -2.31 22.90
N GLY A 121 -1.83 -1.98 22.51
CA GLY A 121 -2.97 -1.91 23.43
C GLY A 121 -3.22 -3.23 24.16
N ALA A 122 -3.24 -4.34 23.43
CA ALA A 122 -3.44 -5.67 24.01
C ALA A 122 -2.34 -6.08 24.99
N ILE A 123 -1.08 -5.73 24.71
CA ILE A 123 0.03 -5.96 25.65
C ILE A 123 -0.17 -5.14 26.93
N VAL A 124 -0.51 -3.86 26.79
CA VAL A 124 -0.75 -2.98 27.94
C VAL A 124 -1.89 -3.52 28.81
N ASP A 125 -3.00 -3.94 28.20
CA ASP A 125 -4.13 -4.52 28.92
C ASP A 125 -3.77 -5.85 29.57
N ALA A 126 -3.01 -6.72 28.90
CA ALA A 126 -2.55 -7.98 29.48
C ALA A 126 -1.67 -7.76 30.71
N LEU A 127 -0.75 -6.78 30.65
CA LEU A 127 0.13 -6.41 31.77
C LEU A 127 -0.64 -5.75 32.93
N ALA A 128 -1.72 -5.03 32.63
CA ALA A 128 -2.59 -4.42 33.63
C ALA A 128 -3.62 -5.41 34.24
N GLY A 129 -3.64 -6.67 33.79
CA GLY A 129 -4.63 -7.68 34.23
C GLY A 129 -6.03 -7.47 33.64
N GLY A 130 -6.15 -6.69 32.56
CA GLY A 130 -7.39 -6.42 31.84
C GLY A 130 -7.75 -7.47 30.78
N GLU A 131 -8.86 -7.23 30.08
CA GLU A 131 -9.40 -8.12 29.05
C GLU A 131 -8.70 -7.96 27.69
N TRP A 132 -7.40 -8.27 27.63
CA TRP A 132 -6.56 -8.12 26.43
C TRP A 132 -7.14 -8.77 25.15
N LEU A 133 -7.91 -9.85 25.31
CA LEU A 133 -8.56 -10.54 24.19
C LEU A 133 -9.64 -9.65 23.55
N ASN A 134 -10.41 -8.91 24.34
CA ASN A 134 -11.42 -7.97 23.84
C ASN A 134 -10.75 -6.80 23.11
N THR A 135 -9.58 -6.35 23.58
CA THR A 135 -8.77 -5.32 22.90
C THR A 135 -8.24 -5.79 21.56
N LEU A 136 -7.76 -7.05 21.46
CA LEU A 136 -7.39 -7.63 20.17
C LEU A 136 -8.58 -7.76 19.21
N LEU A 137 -9.69 -8.33 19.68
CA LEU A 137 -10.87 -8.58 18.86
C LEU A 137 -11.50 -7.27 18.36
N SER A 138 -11.57 -6.26 19.23
CA SER A 138 -12.05 -4.92 18.85
C SER A 138 -11.12 -4.24 17.86
N GLY A 139 -9.80 -4.39 17.99
CA GLY A 139 -8.86 -3.89 16.99
C GLY A 139 -9.01 -4.56 15.63
N PHE A 140 -9.27 -5.88 15.56
CA PHE A 140 -9.62 -6.55 14.30
C PHE A 140 -10.90 -6.00 13.68
N GLY A 141 -11.94 -5.74 14.48
CA GLY A 141 -13.15 -5.05 14.03
C GLY A 141 -12.86 -3.65 13.50
N GLY A 142 -11.97 -2.92 14.19
CA GLY A 142 -11.49 -1.60 13.78
C GLY A 142 -10.80 -1.62 12.41
N ILE A 143 -9.95 -2.62 12.13
CA ILE A 143 -9.29 -2.77 10.82
C ILE A 143 -10.33 -2.79 9.70
N PHE A 144 -11.41 -3.57 9.86
CA PHE A 144 -12.44 -3.67 8.81
C PHE A 144 -13.11 -2.32 8.52
N MET A 145 -13.44 -1.55 9.56
CA MET A 145 -14.00 -0.20 9.40
C MET A 145 -13.02 0.75 8.70
N TRP A 146 -11.75 0.75 9.08
CA TRP A 146 -10.74 1.61 8.44
C TRP A 146 -10.47 1.22 6.99
N LEU A 147 -10.47 -0.08 6.68
CA LEU A 147 -10.35 -0.56 5.30
C LEU A 147 -11.56 -0.13 4.46
N LEU A 148 -12.78 -0.20 4.99
CA LEU A 148 -13.98 0.31 4.30
C LEU A 148 -13.89 1.82 4.03
N LEU A 149 -13.49 2.62 5.03
CA LEU A 149 -13.32 4.06 4.84
C LEU A 149 -12.23 4.37 3.80
N GLY A 150 -11.09 3.67 3.87
CA GLY A 150 -10.01 3.79 2.89
C GLY A 150 -10.45 3.39 1.49
N PHE A 151 -11.20 2.31 1.36
CA PHE A 151 -11.80 1.85 0.10
C PHE A 151 -12.72 2.92 -0.50
N THR A 152 -13.66 3.43 0.28
CA THR A 152 -14.62 4.45 -0.16
C THR A 152 -13.89 5.72 -0.57
N GLY A 153 -12.97 6.23 0.24
CA GLY A 153 -12.21 7.45 -0.05
C GLY A 153 -11.40 7.34 -1.36
N VAL A 154 -10.65 6.24 -1.52
CA VAL A 154 -9.87 6.01 -2.76
C VAL A 154 -10.78 5.85 -3.96
N SER A 155 -11.91 5.13 -3.81
CA SER A 155 -12.85 4.92 -4.92
C SER A 155 -13.50 6.22 -5.38
N VAL A 156 -13.97 7.07 -4.47
CA VAL A 156 -14.55 8.39 -4.82
C VAL A 156 -13.52 9.26 -5.54
N LEU A 157 -12.28 9.27 -5.06
CA LEU A 157 -11.21 10.06 -5.65
C LEU A 157 -10.83 9.57 -7.07
N PHE A 158 -10.79 8.26 -7.29
CA PHE A 158 -10.55 7.70 -8.62
C PHE A 158 -11.72 7.88 -9.59
N ILE A 159 -12.96 7.87 -9.10
CA ILE A 159 -14.14 8.23 -9.91
C ILE A 159 -14.02 9.69 -10.34
N TRP A 160 -13.65 10.60 -9.44
CA TRP A 160 -13.42 12.01 -9.77
C TRP A 160 -12.33 12.18 -10.84
N PHE A 161 -11.17 11.53 -10.67
CA PHE A 161 -10.10 11.52 -11.68
C PHE A 161 -10.57 10.99 -13.03
N SER A 162 -11.37 9.93 -13.02
CA SER A 162 -11.92 9.34 -14.23
C SER A 162 -12.89 10.29 -14.95
N MET A 163 -13.72 11.03 -14.22
CA MET A 163 -14.63 12.04 -14.81
C MET A 163 -13.88 13.25 -15.36
N GLU A 164 -12.75 13.59 -14.76
CA GLU A 164 -11.91 14.71 -15.16
C GLU A 164 -10.94 14.35 -16.32
N GLY A 165 -10.88 13.06 -16.68
CA GLY A 165 -10.11 12.56 -17.82
C GLY A 165 -8.63 12.29 -17.52
N TYR A 166 -8.25 12.10 -16.25
CA TYR A 166 -6.87 11.81 -15.86
C TYR A 166 -6.41 10.44 -16.38
N PHE A 167 -5.14 10.37 -16.79
CA PHE A 167 -4.42 9.14 -17.05
C PHE A 167 -3.44 8.79 -15.92
N PRO A 168 -2.96 7.54 -15.85
CA PRO A 168 -1.97 7.13 -14.85
C PRO A 168 -0.70 7.99 -14.83
N ASP A 169 -0.28 8.50 -15.98
CA ASP A 169 0.93 9.30 -16.08
C ASP A 169 0.72 10.74 -15.57
N ASP A 170 -0.47 11.29 -15.72
CA ASP A 170 -0.83 12.61 -15.18
C ASP A 170 -0.84 12.59 -13.65
N LEU A 171 -1.32 11.51 -13.05
CA LEU A 171 -1.26 11.30 -11.59
C LEU A 171 0.19 11.23 -11.09
N LYS A 172 1.08 10.58 -11.86
CA LYS A 172 2.51 10.55 -11.52
C LYS A 172 3.15 11.93 -11.68
N ALA A 173 2.76 12.70 -12.69
CA ALA A 173 3.24 14.04 -12.91
C ALA A 173 2.79 14.98 -11.77
N ALA A 174 1.54 14.87 -11.33
CA ALA A 174 1.00 15.63 -10.20
C ALA A 174 1.76 15.41 -8.88
N MET A 175 2.36 14.22 -8.70
CA MET A 175 3.14 13.87 -7.52
C MET A 175 4.63 14.24 -7.62
N LYS A 176 5.12 14.67 -8.79
CA LYS A 176 6.53 15.02 -9.02
C LYS A 176 6.77 16.51 -8.89
N SER A 177 7.98 16.89 -8.47
CA SER A 177 8.38 18.29 -8.47
C SER A 177 8.63 18.81 -9.91
N LYS A 178 8.46 20.13 -10.14
CA LYS A 178 8.71 20.75 -11.45
C LYS A 178 10.12 20.45 -11.99
N GLU A 179 11.13 20.40 -11.11
CA GLU A 179 12.52 20.09 -11.48
C GLU A 179 12.71 18.63 -11.93
N GLU A 180 11.99 17.68 -11.34
CA GLU A 180 12.04 16.27 -11.73
C GLU A 180 11.37 16.01 -13.08
N LEU A 181 10.24 16.68 -13.34
CA LEU A 181 9.55 16.64 -14.64
C LEU A 181 10.47 17.13 -15.77
N GLU A 182 11.17 18.25 -15.56
CA GLU A 182 12.09 18.80 -16.55
C GLU A 182 13.30 17.88 -16.82
N LYS A 183 13.85 17.25 -15.76
CA LYS A 183 14.93 16.25 -15.88
C LYS A 183 14.48 15.01 -16.65
N GLU A 184 13.27 14.51 -16.37
CA GLU A 184 12.71 13.35 -17.06
C GLU A 184 12.43 13.65 -18.53
N ARG A 185 11.95 14.86 -18.85
CA ARG A 185 11.78 15.32 -20.23
C ARG A 185 13.10 15.37 -20.99
N LYS A 186 14.12 16.03 -20.42
CA LYS A 186 15.49 16.04 -21.00
C LYS A 186 16.04 14.63 -21.20
N ARG A 187 15.68 13.68 -20.33
CA ARG A 187 16.04 12.25 -20.51
C ARG A 187 15.25 11.60 -21.64
N LYS A 188 13.94 11.85 -21.77
CA LYS A 188 13.11 11.34 -22.88
C LYS A 188 13.58 11.89 -24.22
N GLU A 189 13.82 13.20 -24.33
CA GLU A 189 14.39 13.84 -25.53
C GLU A 189 15.73 13.21 -25.92
N ARG A 190 16.63 13.01 -24.95
CA ARG A 190 17.90 12.29 -25.18
C ARG A 190 17.73 10.82 -25.53
N ALA A 191 16.70 10.16 -25.01
CA ALA A 191 16.40 8.76 -25.29
C ALA A 191 15.80 8.60 -26.69
N VAL A 192 14.90 9.49 -27.11
CA VAL A 192 14.37 9.57 -28.48
C VAL A 192 15.49 9.85 -29.46
N ALA A 193 16.35 10.84 -29.18
CA ALA A 193 17.55 11.10 -29.99
C ALA A 193 18.51 9.90 -30.06
N LYS A 194 18.62 9.11 -28.98
CA LYS A 194 19.40 7.87 -28.98
C LYS A 194 18.72 6.71 -29.71
N TYR A 195 17.40 6.67 -29.73
CA TYR A 195 16.60 5.67 -30.42
C TYR A 195 16.62 5.92 -31.93
N GLU A 196 16.50 7.19 -32.32
CA GLU A 196 16.74 7.67 -33.69
C GLU A 196 18.20 7.42 -34.13
N ALA A 197 19.14 7.38 -33.18
CA ALA A 197 20.54 6.99 -33.40
C ALA A 197 20.83 5.47 -33.35
N GLY A 198 19.81 4.60 -33.36
CA GLY A 198 19.95 3.19 -33.69
C GLY A 198 20.68 2.28 -32.68
N MET A 199 20.48 2.44 -31.37
CA MET A 199 21.10 1.55 -30.37
C MET A 199 20.19 0.47 -29.77
N GLU A 200 20.83 -0.69 -29.51
CA GLU A 200 20.32 -2.01 -29.16
C GLU A 200 19.32 -2.11 -28.00
N LYS A 201 18.38 -3.05 -28.17
CA LYS A 201 17.50 -3.59 -27.13
C LYS A 201 18.32 -4.25 -26.03
N LYS A 202 18.32 -3.66 -24.83
CA LYS A 202 18.79 -4.35 -23.62
C LYS A 202 17.88 -5.53 -23.30
N THR A 203 18.48 -6.71 -23.18
CA THR A 203 17.83 -7.93 -22.71
C THR A 203 17.21 -7.73 -21.32
N PRO A 204 16.00 -8.27 -21.06
CA PRO A 204 15.31 -8.08 -19.79
C PRO A 204 16.05 -8.78 -18.65
N LEU A 205 16.30 -8.03 -17.57
CA LEU A 205 16.86 -8.55 -16.33
C LEU A 205 15.88 -9.57 -15.72
N VAL A 206 16.34 -10.81 -15.54
CA VAL A 206 15.56 -11.88 -14.90
C VAL A 206 15.59 -11.66 -13.39
N LYS A 207 14.43 -11.43 -12.77
CA LYS A 207 14.32 -11.34 -11.30
C LYS A 207 14.69 -12.69 -10.67
N LYS A 208 15.67 -12.70 -9.77
CA LYS A 208 16.01 -13.88 -8.96
C LYS A 208 15.86 -13.54 -7.48
N MET A 209 15.36 -14.48 -6.69
CA MET A 209 15.23 -14.28 -5.25
C MET A 209 16.63 -14.15 -4.61
N PRO A 210 16.82 -13.21 -3.67
CA PRO A 210 18.09 -13.09 -2.96
C PRO A 210 18.29 -14.33 -2.09
N LYS A 211 19.54 -14.80 -1.96
CA LYS A 211 19.85 -15.96 -1.11
C LYS A 211 19.43 -15.71 0.35
N GLY A 212 18.73 -16.67 0.95
CA GLY A 212 18.33 -16.66 2.35
C GLY A 212 16.99 -15.99 2.66
N TYR A 213 16.11 -15.82 1.67
CA TYR A 213 14.69 -15.46 1.88
C TYR A 213 13.81 -16.70 1.71
N LYS A 214 12.80 -16.84 2.57
CA LYS A 214 11.81 -17.93 2.46
C LYS A 214 11.04 -17.78 1.16
N LYS A 215 10.81 -18.89 0.46
CA LYS A 215 10.00 -18.88 -0.76
C LYS A 215 8.53 -18.60 -0.43
N PRO A 216 7.75 -18.03 -1.36
CA PRO A 216 6.31 -17.83 -1.17
C PRO A 216 5.58 -19.09 -0.68
N GLY A 217 5.90 -20.26 -1.25
CA GLY A 217 5.32 -21.54 -0.83
C GLY A 217 5.68 -21.94 0.61
N GLU A 218 6.89 -21.64 1.07
CA GLU A 218 7.32 -21.90 2.45
C GLU A 218 6.62 -20.95 3.44
N LEU A 219 6.42 -19.69 3.05
CA LEU A 219 5.69 -18.69 3.84
C LEU A 219 4.21 -19.05 3.96
N ILE A 220 3.58 -19.46 2.85
CA ILE A 220 2.17 -19.87 2.85
C ILE A 220 2.00 -21.15 3.69
N ALA A 221 2.84 -22.15 3.51
CA ALA A 221 2.78 -23.37 4.31
C ALA A 221 2.99 -23.08 5.80
N GLY A 222 4.03 -22.31 6.15
CA GLY A 222 4.32 -21.90 7.53
C GLY A 222 3.15 -21.15 8.17
N GLY A 223 2.55 -20.22 7.43
CA GLY A 223 1.40 -19.46 7.90
C GLY A 223 0.14 -20.30 8.09
N ILE A 224 -0.17 -21.26 7.21
CA ILE A 224 -1.31 -22.18 7.41
C ILE A 224 -1.09 -23.05 8.64
N PHE A 225 0.07 -23.71 8.76
CA PHE A 225 0.37 -24.57 9.90
C PHE A 225 0.35 -23.78 11.21
N GLY A 226 0.99 -22.61 11.23
CA GLY A 226 1.00 -21.75 12.39
C GLY A 226 -0.39 -21.25 12.79
N LEU A 227 -1.28 -20.95 11.83
CA LEU A 227 -2.68 -20.63 12.12
C LEU A 227 -3.41 -21.80 12.82
N ILE A 228 -3.23 -23.03 12.34
CA ILE A 228 -3.87 -24.20 12.95
C ILE A 228 -3.44 -24.35 14.42
N PHE A 229 -2.12 -24.33 14.68
CA PHE A 229 -1.61 -24.49 16.05
C PHE A 229 -1.97 -23.32 16.97
N SER A 230 -1.93 -22.10 16.45
CA SER A 230 -2.26 -20.92 17.22
C SER A 230 -3.75 -20.84 17.57
N ILE A 231 -4.65 -21.26 16.67
CA ILE A 231 -6.07 -21.46 16.98
C ILE A 231 -6.25 -22.52 18.06
N LEU A 232 -5.53 -23.64 18.00
CA LEU A 232 -5.58 -24.67 19.05
C LEU A 232 -5.14 -24.13 20.42
N PHE A 233 -4.15 -23.24 20.46
CA PHE A 233 -3.67 -22.61 21.70
C PHE A 233 -4.67 -21.62 22.31
N VAL A 234 -5.42 -20.90 21.47
CA VAL A 234 -6.48 -19.99 21.92
C VAL A 234 -7.74 -20.75 22.33
N TRP A 235 -8.18 -21.68 21.48
CA TRP A 235 -9.45 -22.39 21.64
C TRP A 235 -9.38 -23.49 22.70
N GLN A 236 -8.23 -24.15 22.84
CA GLN A 236 -7.97 -25.20 23.82
C GLN A 236 -9.10 -26.26 23.89
N PRO A 237 -9.40 -27.00 22.81
CA PRO A 237 -10.56 -27.90 22.75
C PRO A 237 -10.47 -29.11 23.69
N PHE A 238 -9.30 -29.37 24.28
CA PHE A 238 -9.04 -30.56 25.10
C PHE A 238 -9.43 -30.35 26.56
N VAL A 239 -10.73 -30.30 26.86
CA VAL A 239 -11.26 -30.01 28.21
C VAL A 239 -10.64 -30.88 29.31
N ALA A 240 -10.50 -32.18 29.06
CA ALA A 240 -9.92 -33.12 30.03
C ALA A 240 -8.44 -32.81 30.37
N ILE A 241 -7.67 -32.37 29.38
CA ILE A 241 -6.26 -31.99 29.56
C ILE A 241 -6.18 -30.63 30.24
N ASN A 242 -7.01 -29.67 29.82
CA ASN A 242 -7.03 -28.32 30.40
C ASN A 242 -7.35 -28.34 31.90
N ALA A 243 -8.26 -29.23 32.34
CA ALA A 243 -8.60 -29.38 33.75
C ALA A 243 -7.40 -29.79 34.63
N MET A 244 -6.35 -30.37 34.05
CA MET A 244 -5.14 -30.80 34.75
C MET A 244 -4.02 -29.75 34.73
N ILE A 245 -4.18 -28.66 33.96
CA ILE A 245 -3.16 -27.63 33.75
C ILE A 245 -3.46 -26.41 34.63
N ASN A 246 -2.41 -25.74 35.10
CA ASN A 246 -2.57 -24.49 35.85
C ASN A 246 -3.31 -23.43 35.01
N PRO A 247 -4.39 -22.79 35.52
CA PRO A 247 -5.15 -21.79 34.78
C PRO A 247 -4.31 -20.62 34.25
N ASN A 248 -3.28 -20.21 34.98
CA ASN A 248 -2.39 -19.12 34.54
C ASN A 248 -1.55 -19.55 33.32
N PHE A 249 -1.10 -20.80 33.28
CA PHE A 249 -0.41 -21.33 32.11
C PHE A 249 -1.34 -21.43 30.89
N LEU A 250 -2.60 -21.84 31.10
CA LEU A 250 -3.60 -21.84 30.04
C LEU A 250 -3.86 -20.43 29.49
N ASN A 251 -3.92 -19.42 30.35
CA ASN A 251 -4.07 -18.03 29.91
C ASN A 251 -2.86 -17.56 29.09
N ILE A 252 -1.65 -17.96 29.46
CA ILE A 252 -0.45 -17.66 28.69
C ILE A 252 -0.45 -18.36 27.34
N LEU A 253 -0.88 -19.62 27.28
CA LEU A 253 -1.05 -20.31 26.01
C LEU A 253 -2.02 -19.55 25.10
N LYS A 254 -3.12 -19.00 25.63
CA LYS A 254 -4.04 -18.16 24.84
C LYS A 254 -3.35 -16.91 24.31
N ILE A 255 -2.55 -16.23 25.13
CA ILE A 255 -1.78 -15.05 24.72
C ILE A 255 -0.78 -15.40 23.62
N PHE A 256 0.01 -16.47 23.81
CA PHE A 256 0.93 -16.97 22.78
C PHE A 256 0.18 -17.34 21.50
N GLY A 257 -0.95 -18.02 21.61
CA GLY A 257 -1.82 -18.35 20.49
C GLY A 257 -2.25 -17.11 19.72
N ALA A 258 -2.71 -16.06 20.40
CA ALA A 258 -3.13 -14.84 19.73
C ALA A 258 -1.99 -14.12 18.99
N PHE A 259 -0.80 -14.01 19.59
CA PHE A 259 0.38 -13.46 18.90
C PHE A 259 0.81 -14.33 17.72
N TRP A 260 0.71 -15.65 17.87
CA TRP A 260 1.08 -16.57 16.81
C TRP A 260 0.09 -16.55 15.65
N ILE A 261 -1.22 -16.37 15.90
CA ILE A 261 -2.23 -16.12 14.86
C ILE A 261 -1.80 -14.95 14.00
N LEU A 262 -1.44 -13.82 14.63
CA LEU A 262 -1.01 -12.63 13.93
C LEU A 262 0.27 -12.88 13.13
N ASN A 263 1.27 -13.52 13.72
CA ASN A 263 2.53 -13.83 13.04
C ASN A 263 2.30 -14.73 11.81
N SER A 264 1.45 -15.74 11.95
CA SER A 264 1.07 -16.68 10.88
C SER A 264 0.21 -16.04 9.80
N PHE A 265 -0.69 -15.12 10.17
CA PHE A 265 -1.42 -14.30 9.20
C PHE A 265 -0.46 -13.45 8.38
N LEU A 266 0.53 -12.82 9.01
CA LEU A 266 1.56 -12.08 8.28
C LEU A 266 2.40 -12.99 7.39
N GLU A 267 2.66 -14.25 7.77
CA GLU A 267 3.30 -15.27 6.90
C GLU A 267 2.51 -15.49 5.62
N LEU A 268 1.20 -15.63 5.74
CA LEU A 268 0.31 -15.76 4.59
C LEU A 268 0.28 -14.52 3.72
N VAL A 269 0.08 -13.36 4.35
CA VAL A 269 0.06 -12.08 3.62
C VAL A 269 1.38 -11.87 2.90
N GLN A 270 2.52 -12.13 3.55
CA GLN A 270 3.82 -11.99 2.91
C GLN A 270 3.97 -12.97 1.74
N GLY A 271 3.58 -14.24 1.91
CA GLY A 271 3.66 -15.24 0.84
C GLY A 271 2.78 -14.90 -0.37
N ILE A 272 1.60 -14.30 -0.16
CA ILE A 272 0.65 -13.94 -1.23
C ILE A 272 1.01 -12.60 -1.88
N VAL A 273 1.27 -11.58 -1.06
CA VAL A 273 1.40 -10.18 -1.48
C VAL A 273 2.80 -9.83 -1.94
N VAL A 274 3.82 -10.41 -1.29
CA VAL A 274 5.24 -10.12 -1.52
C VAL A 274 5.82 -11.17 -2.46
N ASN A 275 5.19 -11.32 -3.62
CA ASN A 275 5.82 -12.04 -4.70
C ASN A 275 6.84 -11.09 -5.35
N TRP A 276 8.13 -11.28 -5.01
CA TRP A 276 9.28 -10.64 -5.67
C TRP A 276 9.47 -9.13 -5.48
N ASN A 277 8.81 -8.51 -4.48
CA ASN A 277 8.95 -7.08 -4.21
C ASN A 277 9.89 -6.82 -3.01
N HIS A 278 10.99 -6.10 -3.27
CA HIS A 278 11.94 -5.57 -2.29
C HIS A 278 11.28 -4.98 -1.06
N MET A 279 10.32 -4.10 -1.31
CA MET A 279 9.70 -3.29 -0.27
C MET A 279 8.89 -4.15 0.70
N GLY A 280 8.30 -5.24 0.20
CA GLY A 280 7.59 -6.19 1.06
C GLY A 280 8.53 -6.91 2.02
N HIS A 281 9.66 -7.44 1.55
CA HIS A 281 10.61 -8.09 2.46
C HIS A 281 11.21 -7.11 3.48
N LYS A 282 11.48 -5.87 3.07
CA LYS A 282 11.97 -4.80 3.97
C LYS A 282 11.01 -4.46 5.09
N VAL A 283 9.69 -4.52 4.85
CA VAL A 283 8.68 -4.12 5.84
C VAL A 283 8.23 -5.32 6.69
N PHE A 284 7.92 -6.45 6.06
CA PHE A 284 7.36 -7.60 6.78
C PHE A 284 8.37 -8.31 7.68
N MET A 285 9.66 -8.32 7.31
CA MET A 285 10.69 -9.04 8.08
C MET A 285 10.99 -8.38 9.45
N PRO A 286 11.24 -7.05 9.55
CA PRO A 286 11.36 -6.38 10.83
C PRO A 286 10.07 -6.44 11.64
N PHE A 287 8.92 -6.30 10.98
CA PHE A 287 7.64 -6.31 11.66
C PHE A 287 7.38 -7.63 12.37
N ARG A 288 7.64 -8.76 11.71
CA ARG A 288 7.62 -10.08 12.35
C ARG A 288 8.57 -10.21 13.53
N ALA A 289 9.81 -9.77 13.35
CA ALA A 289 10.81 -9.83 14.41
C ALA A 289 10.34 -9.06 15.67
N VAL A 290 9.66 -7.92 15.49
CA VAL A 290 9.06 -7.18 16.60
C VAL A 290 7.95 -7.99 17.29
N LEU A 291 7.09 -8.68 16.52
CA LEU A 291 6.07 -9.56 17.11
C LEU A 291 6.65 -10.74 17.88
N GLU A 292 7.74 -11.32 17.39
CA GLU A 292 8.45 -12.39 18.10
C GLU A 292 9.05 -11.85 19.40
N LEU A 293 9.66 -10.66 19.39
CA LEU A 293 10.19 -10.01 20.59
C LEU A 293 9.12 -9.69 21.63
N ILE A 294 7.90 -9.37 21.21
CA ILE A 294 6.76 -9.14 22.13
C ILE A 294 6.44 -10.38 22.97
N THR A 295 6.84 -11.57 22.53
CA THR A 295 6.63 -12.79 23.32
C THR A 295 7.64 -12.97 24.45
N VAL A 296 8.75 -12.22 24.46
CA VAL A 296 9.84 -12.36 25.45
C VAL A 296 9.40 -12.08 26.89
N PRO A 297 8.62 -11.02 27.20
CA PRO A 297 8.10 -10.80 28.55
C PRO A 297 7.30 -12.00 29.10
N PHE A 298 6.55 -12.69 28.26
CA PHE A 298 5.79 -13.88 28.67
C PHE A 298 6.72 -15.07 28.96
N TRP A 299 7.78 -15.25 28.18
CA TRP A 299 8.83 -16.22 28.47
C TRP A 299 9.57 -15.91 29.78
N ILE A 300 9.88 -14.64 30.05
CA ILE A 300 10.48 -14.21 31.31
C ILE A 300 9.53 -14.50 32.47
N TRP A 301 8.24 -14.20 32.31
CA TRP A 301 7.24 -14.47 33.33
C TRP A 301 7.10 -15.97 33.62
N LEU A 302 7.11 -16.82 32.58
CA LEU A 302 7.16 -18.27 32.74
C LEU A 302 8.42 -18.69 33.49
N LEU A 303 9.59 -18.16 33.11
CA LEU A 303 10.85 -18.45 33.80
C LEU A 303 10.76 -18.14 35.30
N VAL A 304 10.24 -16.97 35.67
CA VAL A 304 10.08 -16.57 37.09
C VAL A 304 9.09 -17.46 37.85
N ASN A 305 8.20 -18.16 37.15
CA ASN A 305 7.18 -19.03 37.73
C ASN A 305 7.33 -20.47 37.20
N PRO A 306 8.35 -21.24 37.61
CA PRO A 306 8.51 -22.62 37.14
C PRO A 306 7.36 -23.56 37.57
N GLN A 307 6.69 -23.27 38.68
CA GLN A 307 5.62 -24.09 39.26
C GLN A 307 4.35 -24.18 38.41
N ILE A 308 4.14 -23.26 37.48
CA ILE A 308 2.97 -23.26 36.60
C ILE A 308 3.19 -24.03 35.30
N PHE A 309 4.44 -24.36 34.97
CA PHE A 309 4.77 -25.05 33.72
C PHE A 309 4.41 -26.54 33.83
N PRO A 310 3.53 -27.07 32.97
CA PRO A 310 3.09 -28.45 33.06
C PRO A 310 4.14 -29.40 32.48
N ILE A 311 4.49 -30.44 33.23
CA ILE A 311 5.18 -31.61 32.71
C ILE A 311 4.14 -32.71 32.48
N PHE A 312 4.18 -33.34 31.32
CA PHE A 312 3.33 -34.49 30.98
C PHE A 312 4.17 -35.76 31.00
N TRP A 313 3.73 -36.78 31.72
CA TRP A 313 4.26 -38.12 31.59
C TRP A 313 3.16 -39.16 31.76
N LEU A 314 3.43 -40.36 31.26
CA LEU A 314 2.57 -41.52 31.43
C LEU A 314 2.93 -42.21 32.74
N SER A 315 1.95 -42.42 33.62
CA SER A 315 2.17 -43.15 34.88
C SER A 315 2.54 -44.62 34.65
N SER A 316 2.09 -45.18 33.52
CA SER A 316 2.46 -46.49 32.98
C SER A 316 2.19 -46.50 31.47
N PRO A 317 2.74 -47.44 30.68
CA PRO A 317 2.54 -47.48 29.22
C PRO A 317 1.08 -47.54 28.74
N ALA A 318 0.16 -47.97 29.61
CA ALA A 318 -1.29 -47.98 29.36
C ALA A 318 -2.07 -47.10 30.36
N GLY A 319 -1.36 -46.27 31.12
CA GLY A 319 -1.93 -45.43 32.18
C GLY A 319 -2.44 -44.08 31.66
N PRO A 320 -3.24 -43.36 32.47
CA PRO A 320 -3.67 -42.01 32.15
C PRO A 320 -2.49 -41.04 32.11
N TRP A 321 -2.66 -39.95 31.37
CA TRP A 321 -1.73 -38.82 31.43
C TRP A 321 -1.77 -38.20 32.82
N VAL A 322 -0.59 -37.95 33.38
CA VAL A 322 -0.44 -37.21 34.63
C VAL A 322 0.26 -35.89 34.33
N VAL A 323 -0.25 -34.82 34.92
CA VAL A 323 0.33 -33.48 34.87
C VAL A 323 0.88 -33.15 36.26
N SER A 324 2.16 -32.80 36.36
CA SER A 324 2.78 -32.25 37.58
C SER A 324 3.59 -31.02 37.24
N GLN A 325 3.92 -30.33 38.31
CA GLN A 325 4.84 -29.22 38.32
C GLN A 325 6.27 -29.72 38.20
N ILE A 326 7.15 -28.85 37.72
CA ILE A 326 8.58 -29.13 37.66
C ILE A 326 9.10 -29.40 39.09
N PRO A 327 9.80 -30.52 39.35
CA PRO A 327 10.47 -30.74 40.62
C PRO A 327 11.52 -29.66 40.87
N VAL A 328 11.64 -29.19 42.12
CA VAL A 328 12.59 -28.12 42.50
C VAL A 328 14.03 -28.44 42.05
N GLY A 329 14.44 -29.72 42.16
CA GLY A 329 15.76 -30.17 41.70
C GLY A 329 16.02 -30.05 40.19
N LEU A 330 14.97 -29.85 39.38
CA LEU A 330 15.05 -29.64 37.93
C LEU A 330 14.85 -28.18 37.50
N TYR A 331 14.67 -27.25 38.44
CA TYR A 331 14.50 -25.83 38.11
C TYR A 331 15.69 -25.27 37.32
N TRP A 332 16.92 -25.70 37.62
CA TRP A 332 18.09 -25.26 36.86
C TRP A 332 18.02 -25.64 35.38
N VAL A 333 17.50 -26.83 35.04
CA VAL A 333 17.30 -27.26 33.65
C VAL A 333 16.25 -26.38 32.99
N TYR A 334 15.15 -26.13 33.70
CA TYR A 334 14.08 -25.26 33.23
C TYR A 334 14.57 -23.83 32.92
N TYR A 335 15.32 -23.23 33.85
CA TYR A 335 15.92 -21.91 33.66
C TYR A 335 16.90 -21.89 32.49
N LEU A 336 17.74 -22.92 32.34
CA LEU A 336 18.69 -23.03 31.24
C LEU A 336 17.96 -23.08 29.89
N VAL A 337 16.96 -23.97 29.75
CA VAL A 337 16.20 -24.14 28.51
C VAL A 337 15.42 -22.87 28.17
N GLY A 338 14.70 -22.28 29.13
CA GLY A 338 13.95 -21.05 28.87
C GLY A 338 14.86 -19.87 28.52
N THR A 339 16.05 -19.76 29.15
CA THR A 339 17.04 -18.73 28.79
C THR A 339 17.55 -18.92 27.36
N ILE A 340 17.83 -20.16 26.94
CA ILE A 340 18.24 -20.47 25.56
C ILE A 340 17.13 -20.07 24.57
N ILE A 341 15.87 -20.37 24.88
CA ILE A 341 14.72 -19.99 24.04
C ILE A 341 14.64 -18.46 23.90
N ILE A 342 14.74 -17.72 25.00
CA ILE A 342 14.72 -16.25 24.97
C ILE A 342 15.88 -15.70 24.13
N LEU A 343 17.09 -16.20 24.33
CA LEU A 343 18.27 -15.77 23.56
C LEU A 343 18.11 -16.08 22.07
N ALA A 344 17.52 -17.23 21.73
CA ALA A 344 17.22 -17.59 20.34
C ALA A 344 16.20 -16.64 19.71
N ILE A 345 15.10 -16.32 20.41
CA ILE A 345 14.08 -15.37 19.93
C ILE A 345 14.70 -13.99 19.71
N VAL A 346 15.45 -13.48 20.68
CA VAL A 346 16.11 -12.17 20.58
C VAL A 346 17.14 -12.15 19.45
N GLY A 347 18.01 -13.18 19.38
CA GLY A 347 19.05 -13.26 18.37
C GLY A 347 18.51 -13.35 16.94
N THR A 348 17.50 -14.20 16.72
CA THR A 348 16.84 -14.35 15.41
C THR A 348 16.09 -13.08 15.00
N SER A 349 15.41 -12.42 15.95
CA SER A 349 14.71 -11.16 15.70
C SER A 349 15.67 -10.02 15.34
N ILE A 350 16.76 -9.84 16.09
CA ILE A 350 17.78 -8.83 15.78
C ILE A 350 18.41 -9.11 14.41
N TYR A 351 18.75 -10.37 14.12
CA TYR A 351 19.29 -10.77 12.83
C TYR A 351 18.34 -10.42 11.67
N ALA A 352 17.04 -10.71 11.83
CA ALA A 352 16.02 -10.39 10.83
C ALA A 352 15.90 -8.88 10.57
N ILE A 353 15.92 -8.05 11.62
CA ILE A 353 15.87 -6.59 11.52
C ILE A 353 17.11 -6.06 10.79
N ILE A 354 18.32 -6.48 11.21
CA ILE A 354 19.59 -6.04 10.59
C ILE A 354 19.62 -6.45 9.11
N LYS A 355 19.19 -7.68 8.81
CA LYS A 355 19.18 -8.20 7.44
C LYS A 355 18.23 -7.41 6.54
N ALA A 356 17.03 -7.09 7.03
CA ALA A 356 16.08 -6.26 6.30
C ALA A 356 16.62 -4.84 6.06
N ALA A 357 17.28 -4.24 7.06
CA ALA A 357 17.90 -2.91 6.93
C ALA A 357 19.00 -2.87 5.85
N LYS A 358 19.80 -3.94 5.76
CA LYS A 358 20.88 -4.08 4.77
C LYS A 358 20.41 -4.42 3.35
N LEU A 359 19.14 -4.80 3.16
CA LEU A 359 18.64 -5.22 1.87
C LEU A 359 18.67 -4.05 0.86
N LYS A 360 19.32 -4.25 -0.30
CA LYS A 360 19.30 -3.31 -1.42
C LYS A 360 18.45 -3.85 -2.55
N GLU A 361 17.89 -2.96 -3.35
CA GLU A 361 17.06 -3.34 -4.50
C GLU A 361 17.86 -4.18 -5.52
N GLN A 362 19.15 -3.89 -5.67
CA GLN A 362 20.09 -4.63 -6.52
C GLN A 362 20.28 -6.09 -6.10
N ASP A 363 20.01 -6.45 -4.85
CA ASP A 363 20.14 -7.83 -4.37
C ASP A 363 19.03 -8.75 -4.91
N LEU A 364 17.97 -8.19 -5.53
CA LEU A 364 16.85 -8.90 -6.16
C LEU A 364 17.01 -9.10 -7.68
N TYR A 365 18.04 -8.50 -8.26
CA TYR A 365 18.32 -8.56 -9.70
C TYR A 365 19.74 -9.14 -9.88
N GLN A 366 19.83 -10.46 -10.11
CA GLN A 366 21.06 -11.16 -10.46
C GLN A 366 20.90 -12.00 -11.73
#